data_AF-A0A497IDZ3-F1
#
_entry.id   AF-A0A497IDZ3-F1
#
_cell.length_a   1.000
_cell.length_b   1.000
_cell.length_c   1.000
_cell.angle_alpha   90.00
_cell.angle_beta   90.00
_cell.angle_gamma   90.00
#
_symmetry.space_group_name_H-M   'P 1'
#
loop_
_entity.id
_entity.type
_entity.pdbx_description
1 polymer ?
#
loop_
_entity_poly.entity_id
_entity_poly.type
_entity_poly.pdbx_seq_one_letter_code
_entity_poly.pdbx_strand_id
1 'polypeptide(L)'
;MDVERIRGWAWSVANRLIEADGGETRTLDRFIMDLRGANLPHEFTNAIANNMTIFDRSGVEVGEIPFDLQYFENVTEFKQAKAIVIATLYNAKIQSERRSQKEGGEKE
;
A
#
# COMPACT_ATOMS: atom_id res chain seq x y z
N MET A 1 9.09 3.90 15.57
CA MET A 1 8.84 3.33 14.23
C MET A 1 9.69 2.11 13.87
N ASP A 2 9.08 0.94 13.70
CA ASP A 2 9.67 -0.24 13.04
C ASP A 2 9.51 -0.17 11.50
N VAL A 3 10.59 0.22 10.81
CA VAL A 3 10.59 0.41 9.34
C VAL A 3 10.38 -0.90 8.58
N GLU A 4 10.96 -2.01 9.06
CA GLU A 4 10.88 -3.30 8.39
C GLU A 4 9.47 -3.85 8.42
N ARG A 5 8.81 -3.71 9.57
CA ARG A 5 7.41 -4.09 9.74
C ARG A 5 6.48 -3.28 8.83
N ILE A 6 6.65 -1.97 8.77
CA ILE A 6 5.84 -1.09 7.90
C ILE A 6 6.04 -1.45 6.43
N ARG A 7 7.29 -1.66 6.01
CA ARG A 7 7.61 -2.05 4.64
C ARG A 7 7.04 -3.42 4.29
N GLY A 8 7.21 -4.41 5.16
CA GLY A 8 6.66 -5.75 4.96
C GLY A 8 5.13 -5.73 4.84
N TRP A 9 4.47 -4.98 5.70
CA TRP A 9 3.02 -4.79 5.64
C TRP A 9 2.59 -4.10 4.33
N ALA A 10 3.18 -2.96 3.98
CA ALA A 10 2.82 -2.24 2.75
C ALA A 10 3.07 -3.09 1.50
N TRP A 11 4.16 -3.86 1.48
CA TRP A 11 4.46 -4.81 0.41
C TRP A 11 3.40 -5.91 0.31
N SER A 12 3.01 -6.51 1.43
CA SER A 12 1.95 -7.52 1.47
C SER A 12 0.61 -6.96 0.98
N VAL A 13 0.22 -5.76 1.43
CA VAL A 13 -1.02 -5.11 1.00
C VAL A 13 -1.01 -4.88 -0.50
N ALA A 14 0.07 -4.33 -1.06
CA ALA A 14 0.15 -4.08 -2.50
C ALA A 14 -0.01 -5.35 -3.33
N ASN A 15 0.68 -6.44 -2.98
CA ASN A 15 0.58 -7.69 -3.73
C ASN A 15 -0.83 -8.29 -3.65
N ARG A 16 -1.48 -8.27 -2.48
CA ARG A 16 -2.86 -8.75 -2.36
C ARG A 16 -3.84 -7.95 -3.21
N LEU A 17 -3.66 -6.62 -3.29
CA LEU A 17 -4.50 -5.78 -4.14
C LEU A 17 -4.28 -6.05 -5.62
N ILE A 18 -3.02 -6.24 -6.04
CA ILE A 18 -2.68 -6.59 -7.43
C ILE A 18 -3.25 -7.96 -7.79
N GLU A 19 -3.13 -8.95 -6.91
CA GLU A 19 -3.70 -10.28 -7.11
C GLU A 19 -5.23 -10.24 -7.22
N ALA A 20 -5.89 -9.47 -6.36
CA ALA A 20 -7.34 -9.29 -6.39
C ALA A 20 -7.82 -8.58 -7.66
N ASP A 21 -7.05 -7.63 -8.18
CA ASP A 21 -7.29 -6.93 -9.44
C ASP A 21 -6.87 -7.75 -10.68
N GLY A 22 -6.49 -9.03 -10.53
CA GLY A 22 -6.10 -9.90 -11.66
C GLY A 22 -4.81 -9.46 -12.36
N GLY A 23 -3.91 -8.81 -11.64
CA GLY A 23 -2.66 -8.24 -12.16
C GLY A 23 -2.77 -6.78 -12.59
N GLU A 24 -3.98 -6.20 -12.62
CA GLU A 24 -4.16 -4.75 -12.74
C GLU A 24 -3.81 -4.03 -11.42
N THR A 25 -3.75 -2.69 -11.45
CA THR A 25 -3.29 -1.87 -10.32
C THR A 25 -4.30 -0.82 -9.90
N ARG A 26 -5.56 -0.91 -10.35
CA ARG A 26 -6.55 0.16 -10.19
C ARG A 26 -6.86 0.45 -8.72
N THR A 27 -7.06 -0.59 -7.92
CA THR A 27 -7.35 -0.47 -6.48
C THR A 27 -6.12 0.05 -5.74
N LEU A 28 -4.92 -0.44 -6.10
CA LEU A 28 -3.66 0.03 -5.56
C LEU A 28 -3.38 1.52 -5.89
N ASP A 29 -3.67 1.96 -7.11
CA ASP A 29 -3.47 3.34 -7.55
C ASP A 29 -4.37 4.32 -6.79
N ARG A 30 -5.64 3.93 -6.58
CA ARG A 30 -6.57 4.70 -5.75
C ARG A 30 -6.06 4.79 -4.31
N PHE A 31 -5.59 3.68 -3.75
CA PHE A 31 -5.05 3.67 -2.40
C PHE A 31 -3.85 4.61 -2.25
N ILE A 32 -2.90 4.57 -3.19
CA ILE A 32 -1.74 5.48 -3.21
C ILE A 32 -2.21 6.95 -3.30
N MET A 33 -3.22 7.24 -4.11
CA MET A 33 -3.77 8.60 -4.24
C MET A 33 -4.37 9.12 -2.92
N ASP A 34 -5.17 8.30 -2.24
CA ASP A 34 -5.76 8.67 -0.94
C ASP A 34 -4.67 8.95 0.10
N LEU A 35 -3.65 8.10 0.18
CA LEU A 35 -2.51 8.29 1.09
C LEU A 35 -1.71 9.56 0.78
N ARG A 36 -1.55 9.90 -0.51
CA ARG A 36 -0.88 11.14 -0.92
C ARG A 36 -1.65 12.37 -0.45
N GLY A 37 -2.98 12.33 -0.53
CA GLY A 37 -3.87 13.42 -0.12
C GLY A 37 -3.89 13.68 1.39
N ALA A 38 -3.60 12.67 2.21
CA ALA A 38 -3.62 12.78 3.68
C ALA A 38 -2.38 13.48 4.24
N ASN A 39 -2.48 14.76 4.60
CA ASN A 39 -1.32 15.60 4.97
C ASN A 39 -1.10 15.72 6.48
N LEU A 40 -2.09 15.30 7.27
CA LEU A 40 -1.98 15.24 8.73
C LEU A 40 -1.90 13.77 9.22
N PRO A 41 -1.26 13.51 10.38
CA PRO A 41 -1.12 12.15 10.90
C PRO A 41 -2.45 11.38 11.03
N HIS A 42 -3.49 12.02 11.57
CA HIS A 42 -4.80 11.41 11.73
C HIS A 42 -5.52 11.19 10.39
N GLU A 43 -5.36 12.09 9.41
CA GLU A 43 -5.89 11.89 8.06
C GLU A 43 -5.27 10.66 7.41
N PHE A 44 -3.97 10.43 7.62
CA PHE A 44 -3.25 9.32 7.02
C PHE A 44 -3.67 7.99 7.63
N THR A 45 -3.75 7.91 8.96
CA THR A 45 -4.29 6.73 9.66
C THR A 45 -5.73 6.45 9.24
N ASN A 46 -6.58 7.48 9.13
CA ASN A 46 -7.96 7.32 8.66
C ASN A 46 -8.03 6.86 7.20
N ALA A 47 -7.17 7.38 6.32
CA ALA A 47 -7.11 6.97 4.93
C ALA A 47 -6.74 5.48 4.80
N ILE A 48 -5.81 4.99 5.64
CA ILE A 48 -5.49 3.56 5.73
C ILE A 48 -6.72 2.78 6.17
N ALA A 49 -7.31 3.10 7.32
CA ALA A 49 -8.43 2.34 7.89
C ALA A 49 -9.66 2.30 6.95
N ASN A 50 -9.98 3.43 6.32
CA ASN A 50 -11.07 3.52 5.34
C ASN A 50 -10.81 2.60 4.13
N ASN A 51 -9.59 2.61 3.60
CA ASN A 51 -9.22 1.73 2.49
C ASN A 51 -9.23 0.26 2.90
N MET A 52 -8.70 -0.10 4.08
CA MET A 52 -8.76 -1.48 4.58
C MET A 52 -10.20 -1.99 4.67
N THR A 53 -11.13 -1.14 5.13
CA THR A 53 -12.57 -1.47 5.19
C THR A 53 -13.17 -1.69 3.80
N ILE A 54 -12.74 -0.90 2.80
CA ILE A 54 -13.18 -1.09 1.41
C ILE A 54 -12.64 -2.42 0.87
N PHE A 55 -11.37 -2.74 1.12
CA PHE A 55 -10.73 -3.98 0.65
C PHE A 55 -11.42 -5.21 1.25
N ASP A 56 -11.68 -5.19 2.56
CA ASP A 56 -12.40 -6.27 3.25
C ASP A 56 -13.81 -6.48 2.69
N ARG A 57 -14.57 -5.40 2.44
CA ARG A 57 -15.89 -5.47 1.79
C ARG A 57 -15.84 -6.01 0.36
N SER A 58 -14.71 -5.85 -0.32
CA SER A 58 -14.44 -6.41 -1.64
C SER A 58 -13.89 -7.85 -1.60
N GLY A 59 -13.80 -8.46 -0.41
CA GLY A 59 -13.27 -9.81 -0.23
C GLY A 59 -11.74 -9.89 -0.25
N VAL A 60 -11.05 -8.75 -0.21
CA VAL A 60 -9.58 -8.68 -0.16
C VAL A 60 -9.16 -8.53 1.29
N GLU A 61 -8.88 -9.65 1.93
CA GLU A 61 -8.34 -9.64 3.28
C GLU A 61 -6.93 -9.04 3.24
N VAL A 62 -6.70 -7.98 4.00
CA VAL A 62 -5.38 -7.35 4.19
C VAL A 62 -5.18 -7.29 5.69
N GLY A 63 -4.11 -7.92 6.19
CA GLY A 63 -3.92 -8.12 7.63
C GLY A 63 -3.91 -6.81 8.44
N GLU A 64 -3.74 -6.96 9.75
CA GLU A 64 -3.82 -5.85 10.71
C GLU A 64 -2.89 -4.68 10.35
N ILE A 65 -3.38 -3.46 10.58
CA ILE A 65 -2.60 -2.22 10.42
C ILE A 65 -1.51 -2.19 11.52
N PRO A 66 -0.22 -2.07 11.18
CA PRO A 66 0.86 -1.92 12.15
C PRO A 66 0.61 -0.78 13.14
N PHE A 67 0.95 -0.99 14.41
CA PHE A 67 0.79 0.02 15.47
C PHE A 67 1.49 1.35 15.13
N ASP A 68 2.65 1.28 14.48
CA ASP A 68 3.42 2.43 14.01
C ASP A 68 2.70 3.31 12.96
N LEU A 69 1.59 2.83 12.38
CA LEU A 69 0.74 3.60 11.46
C LEU A 69 -0.55 4.12 12.12
N GLN A 70 -0.79 3.76 13.38
CA GLN A 70 -1.95 4.16 14.16
C GLN A 70 -1.67 5.39 15.03
N TYR A 71 -0.41 5.58 15.42
CA TYR A 71 0.04 6.68 16.26
C TYR A 71 1.42 7.14 15.83
N PHE A 72 1.64 8.46 15.87
CA PHE A 72 2.91 9.09 15.52
C PHE A 72 3.33 10.02 16.65
N GLU A 73 4.54 9.87 17.17
CA GLU A 73 5.06 10.71 18.25
C GLU A 73 5.30 12.15 17.79
N ASN A 74 5.63 12.34 16.51
CA ASN A 74 5.90 13.64 15.92
C ASN A 74 5.73 13.66 14.39
N VAL A 75 5.78 14.86 13.83
CA VAL A 75 5.60 15.10 12.38
C VAL A 75 6.70 14.44 11.53
N THR A 76 7.92 14.29 12.05
CA THR A 76 9.02 13.65 11.32
C THR A 76 8.74 12.16 11.15
N GLU A 77 8.34 11.48 12.23
CA GLU A 77 7.95 10.06 12.19
C GLU A 77 6.79 9.83 11.21
N PHE A 78 5.74 10.66 11.29
CA PHE A 78 4.63 10.63 10.33
C PHE A 78 5.12 10.76 8.87
N LYS A 79 5.95 11.75 8.56
CA LYS A 79 6.45 11.97 7.20
C LYS A 79 7.29 10.80 6.71
N GLN A 80 8.10 10.21 7.58
CA GLN A 80 8.91 9.04 7.26
C GLN A 80 8.03 7.81 6.99
N ALA A 81 7.08 7.51 7.87
CA ALA A 81 6.14 6.41 7.70
C ALA A 81 5.34 6.55 6.39
N LYS A 82 4.77 7.74 6.14
CA LYS A 82 4.05 8.05 4.90
C LYS A 82 4.92 7.82 3.66
N ALA A 83 6.17 8.28 3.68
CA ALA A 83 7.10 8.09 2.57
C ALA A 83 7.42 6.60 2.33
N ILE A 84 7.69 5.84 3.40
CA ILE A 84 7.99 4.40 3.32
C ILE A 84 6.80 3.63 2.74
N VAL A 85 5.59 3.86 3.24
CA VAL A 85 4.37 3.19 2.76
C VAL A 85 4.17 3.49 1.27
N ILE A 86 4.13 4.77 0.88
CA ILE A 86 3.87 5.15 -0.52
C ILE A 86 4.95 4.61 -1.46
N ALA A 87 6.24 4.71 -1.09
CA ALA A 87 7.33 4.20 -1.90
C ALA A 87 7.26 2.68 -2.05
N THR A 88 6.91 1.96 -0.99
CA THR A 88 6.79 0.49 -1.02
C THR A 88 5.64 0.05 -1.90
N LEU A 89 4.45 0.66 -1.75
CA LEU A 89 3.29 0.40 -2.61
C LEU A 89 3.62 0.64 -4.09
N TYR A 90 4.28 1.76 -4.40
CA TYR A 90 4.69 2.09 -5.76
C TYR A 90 5.73 1.10 -6.32
N ASN A 91 6.70 0.68 -5.52
CA ASN A 91 7.70 -0.30 -5.94
C ASN A 91 7.07 -1.67 -6.23
N ALA A 92 6.08 -2.09 -5.45
CA ALA A 92 5.33 -3.33 -5.70
C ALA A 92 4.59 -3.28 -7.04
N LYS A 93 3.93 -2.15 -7.34
CA LYS A 93 3.31 -1.88 -8.65
C LYS A 93 4.31 -2.05 -9.80
N ILE A 94 5.43 -1.34 -9.76
CA ILE A 94 6.46 -1.41 -10.82
C ILE A 94 7.03 -2.83 -10.98
N GLN A 95 7.19 -3.57 -9.87
CA GLN A 95 7.64 -4.95 -9.95
C GLN A 95 6.61 -5.88 -10.59
N SER A 96 5.32 -5.69 -10.31
CA SER A 96 4.25 -6.46 -10.96
C SER A 96 4.22 -6.20 -12.48
N GLU A 97 4.23 -4.94 -12.90
CA GLU A 97 4.24 -4.56 -14.31
C GLU A 97 5.41 -5.20 -15.08
N ARG A 98 6.60 -5.24 -14.46
CA ARG A 98 7.78 -5.89 -15.02
C ARG A 98 7.64 -7.41 -15.15
N ARG A 99 6.88 -8.08 -14.27
CA ARG A 99 6.62 -9.53 -14.37
C ARG A 99 5.68 -9.81 -15.52
N SER A 100 4.56 -9.08 -15.62
CA SER A 100 3.60 -9.23 -16.70
C SER A 100 4.21 -8.98 -18.09
N GLN A 101 5.16 -8.03 -18.21
CA GLN A 101 5.89 -7.80 -19.46
C GLN A 101 6.83 -8.95 -19.86
N LYS A 102 7.46 -9.63 -18.89
CA LYS A 102 8.35 -10.76 -19.18
C LYS A 102 7.58 -12.00 -19.63
N GLU A 103 6.42 -12.25 -19.04
CA GLU A 103 5.56 -13.39 -19.40
C GLU A 103 4.90 -13.23 -20.78
N GLY A 104 4.74 -12.00 -21.28
CA GLY A 104 4.27 -11.71 -22.64
C GLY A 104 5.33 -11.81 -23.74
N GLY A 105 6.61 -11.98 -23.39
CA GLY A 105 7.74 -11.93 -24.33
C GLY A 105 8.24 -13.29 -24.86
N GLU A 106 7.68 -14.42 -24.40
CA GLU A 106 8.07 -15.77 -24.86
C GLU A 106 7.21 -16.30 -26.03
N LYS A 107 6.62 -15.40 -26.83
CA LYS A 107 5.90 -15.79 -28.06
C LYS A 107 6.38 -14.98 -29.28
N GLU A 108 7.63 -15.17 -29.67
CA GLU A 108 8.06 -15.02 -31.07
C GLU A 108 9.05 -16.12 -31.45
#